data_AF-A0A139NE59-F1
#
_entry.id   AF-A0A139NE59-F1
#
_cell.length_a   1.000
_cell.length_b   1.000
_cell.length_c   1.000
_cell.angle_alpha   90.00
_cell.angle_beta   90.00
_cell.angle_gamma   90.00
#
_symmetry.space_group_name_H-M   'P 1'
#
loop_
_entity.id
_entity.type
_entity.pdbx_description
1 polymer ?
#
loop_
_entity_poly.entity_id
_entity_poly.type
_entity_poly.pdbx_seq_one_letter_code
_entity_poly.pdbx_strand_id
1 'polypeptide(L)' 'MVTDLNNMAQVEFDNLMAEIKKERPNLFQFIADFVDRKVSTEEMEDFLKMEQSDQVDYIKSYQARV' A
#
# COMPACT_ATOMS: atom_id res chain seq x y z
N MET A 1 10.83 -5.13 7.11
CA MET A 1 10.51 -6.28 7.98
C MET A 1 9.83 -7.32 7.12
N VAL A 2 10.29 -8.58 7.19
CA VAL A 2 9.51 -9.69 6.65
C VAL A 2 8.68 -10.19 7.82
N THR A 3 7.40 -9.82 7.83
CA THR A 3 6.44 -10.30 8.83
C THR A 3 5.56 -11.32 8.14
N ASP A 4 5.38 -12.48 8.76
CA ASP A 4 4.44 -13.48 8.25
C ASP A 4 3.01 -12.94 8.42
N LEU A 5 2.51 -12.30 7.37
CA LEU A 5 1.18 -11.70 7.36
C LEU A 5 0.07 -12.71 7.66
N ASN A 6 0.28 -14.00 7.36
CA ASN A 6 -0.73 -15.04 7.57
C ASN A 6 -0.89 -15.43 9.04
N ASN A 7 0.13 -15.18 9.87
CA ASN A 7 0.15 -15.53 11.30
C ASN A 7 0.16 -14.29 12.21
N MET A 8 -0.02 -13.11 11.64
CA MET A 8 0.01 -11.83 12.35
C MET A 8 -1.26 -11.62 13.18
N ALA A 9 -1.10 -11.20 14.44
CA ALA A 9 -2.24 -10.78 15.25
C ALA A 9 -2.79 -9.43 14.77
N GLN A 10 -4.10 -9.19 14.92
CA GLN A 10 -4.73 -7.94 14.47
C GLN A 10 -4.02 -6.68 15.01
N VAL A 11 -3.60 -6.70 16.29
CA VAL A 11 -2.89 -5.57 16.90
C VAL A 11 -1.54 -5.29 16.24
N GLU A 12 -0.85 -6.31 15.75
CA GLU A 12 0.42 -6.16 15.05
C GLU A 12 0.19 -5.57 13.65
N PHE A 13 -0.88 -6.00 12.97
CA PHE A 13 -1.29 -5.43 11.70
C PHE A 13 -1.67 -3.96 11.83
N ASP A 14 -2.46 -3.62 12.85
CA ASP A 14 -2.89 -2.23 13.11
C ASP A 14 -1.68 -1.33 13.40
N ASN A 15 -0.72 -1.81 14.19
CA ASN A 15 0.53 -1.10 14.47
C ASN A 15 1.36 -0.89 13.20
N LEU A 16 1.48 -1.93 12.36
CA LEU A 16 2.18 -1.83 11.08
C LEU A 16 1.51 -0.79 10.15
N MET A 17 0.18 -0.80 10.05
CA MET A 17 -0.56 0.17 9.25
C MET A 17 -0.41 1.59 9.78
N ALA A 18 -0.38 1.77 11.11
CA ALA A 18 -0.12 3.07 11.73
C ALA A 18 1.30 3.58 11.44
N GLU A 19 2.31 2.70 11.47
CA GLU A 19 3.69 3.03 11.09
C GLU A 19 3.77 3.42 9.61
N ILE A 20 3.18 2.63 8.71
CA ILE A 20 3.14 2.94 7.27
C ILE A 20 2.44 4.28 7.03
N LYS A 21 1.33 4.56 7.71
CA LYS A 21 0.63 5.84 7.60
C LYS A 21 1.52 7.02 7.97
N LYS A 22 2.33 6.87 9.02
CA LYS A 22 3.21 7.92 9.54
C LYS A 22 4.43 8.14 8.65
N GLU A 23 5.11 7.06 8.27
CA GLU A 23 6.40 7.12 7.59
C GLU A 23 6.27 7.12 6.06
N ARG A 24 5.16 6.59 5.51
CA ARG A 24 4.92 6.42 4.07
C ARG A 24 3.45 6.72 3.72
N PRO A 25 2.99 7.98 3.91
CA PRO A 25 1.59 8.34 3.77
C PRO A 25 0.99 8.02 2.40
N ASN A 26 1.75 8.16 1.31
CA ASN A 26 1.26 7.85 -0.02
C ASN A 26 1.06 6.34 -0.25
N LEU A 27 1.94 5.50 0.32
CA LEU A 27 1.76 4.04 0.28
C LEU A 27 0.52 3.63 1.07
N PHE A 28 0.34 4.21 2.26
CA PHE A 28 -0.87 4.00 3.05
C PHE A 28 -2.13 4.40 2.26
N GLN A 29 -2.10 5.57 1.62
CA GLN A 29 -3.23 6.06 0.83
C GLN A 29 -3.54 5.14 -0.36
N PHE A 30 -2.52 4.65 -1.06
CA PHE A 30 -2.70 3.69 -2.16
C PHE A 30 -3.36 2.39 -1.70
N ILE A 31 -2.91 1.83 -0.57
CA ILE A 31 -3.52 0.63 0.03
C ILE A 31 -4.96 0.90 0.44
N ALA A 32 -5.23 2.05 1.08
CA ALA A 32 -6.58 2.44 1.49
C ALA A 32 -7.52 2.58 0.28
N ASP A 33 -7.08 3.27 -0.77
CA ASP A 33 -7.86 3.47 -1.98
C ASP A 33 -8.08 2.16 -2.77
N PHE A 34 -7.17 1.19 -2.69
CA PHE A 34 -7.40 -0.15 -3.20
C PHE A 34 -8.48 -0.91 -2.42
N VAL A 35 -8.44 -0.89 -1.08
CA VAL A 35 -9.47 -1.52 -0.24
C VAL A 35 -10.84 -0.86 -0.46
N ASP A 36 -10.87 0.46 -0.64
CA ASP A 36 -12.07 1.24 -0.94
C ASP A 36 -12.52 1.14 -2.42
N ARG A 37 -11.86 0.30 -3.23
CA ARG A 37 -12.17 0.04 -4.66
C ARG A 37 -12.03 1.25 -5.59
N LYS A 38 -11.22 2.23 -5.21
CA LYS A 38 -10.83 3.39 -6.05
C LYS A 38 -9.59 3.13 -6.90
N VAL A 39 -8.80 2.13 -6.52
CA VAL A 39 -7.79 1.50 -7.38
C VAL A 39 -8.38 0.16 -7.83
N SER A 40 -8.37 -0.09 -9.14
CA SER A 40 -8.90 -1.34 -9.68
C SER A 40 -7.93 -2.49 -9.44
N THR A 41 -8.44 -3.72 -9.49
CA THR A 41 -7.59 -4.92 -9.44
C THR A 41 -6.58 -4.94 -10.59
N GLU A 42 -6.98 -4.51 -11.79
CA GLU A 42 -6.11 -4.41 -12.97
C GLU A 42 -4.95 -3.44 -12.72
N GLU A 43 -5.23 -2.26 -12.18
CA GLU A 43 -4.18 -1.30 -11.85
C GLU A 43 -3.24 -1.80 -10.75
N MET A 44 -3.78 -2.49 -9.75
CA MET A 44 -2.96 -3.13 -8.71
C MET A 44 -2.05 -4.22 -9.30
N GLU A 45 -2.57 -5.04 -10.22
CA GLU A 45 -1.78 -6.03 -10.92
C GLU A 45 -0.68 -5.40 -11.79
N ASP A 46 -0.98 -4.29 -12.46
CA ASP A 46 -0.01 -3.57 -13.26
C ASP A 46 1.08 -2.95 -12.39
N PHE A 47 0.71 -2.34 -11.26
CA PHE A 47 1.66 -1.86 -10.25
C PHE A 47 2.60 -2.98 -9.78
N LEU A 48 2.07 -4.17 -9.52
CA LEU A 48 2.88 -5.32 -9.08
C LEU A 48 3.83 -5.87 -10.16
N LYS A 49 3.55 -5.63 -11.45
CA LYS A 49 4.41 -6.02 -12.58
C LYS A 49 5.48 -4.98 -12.92
N MET A 50 5.39 -3.75 -12.39
CA MET A 50 6.38 -2.70 -12.62
C MET A 50 7.74 -3.04 -12.03
N GLU A 51 8.79 -2.48 -12.64
CA GLU A 51 10.13 -2.48 -12.04
C GLU A 51 10.12 -1.73 -10.70
N GLN A 52 11.01 -2.12 -9.78
CA GLN A 52 11.03 -1.56 -8.43
C GLN A 52 11.17 -0.02 -8.43
N SER A 53 11.96 0.54 -9.35
CA SER A 53 12.10 2.00 -9.51
C SER A 53 10.77 2.66 -9.84
N ASP A 54 10.02 2.05 -10.75
CA ASP A 54 8.77 2.59 -11.27
C ASP A 54 7.67 2.49 -10.22
N GLN A 55 7.64 1.40 -9.44
CA GLN A 55 6.78 1.28 -8.25
C GLN A 55 7.04 2.41 -7.25
N VAL A 56 8.31 2.71 -6.97
CA VAL A 56 8.69 3.77 -6.03
C VAL A 56 8.24 5.13 -6.55
N ASP A 57 8.43 5.40 -7.84
CA ASP A 57 8.05 6.69 -8.42
C ASP A 57 6.53 6.85 -8.58
N TYR A 58 5.82 5.76 -8.85
CA TYR A 58 4.35 5.69 -8.79
C TYR A 58 3.86 6.07 -7.38
N ILE A 59 4.37 5.42 -6.32
CA ILE A 59 3.96 5.70 -4.95
C ILE A 59 4.32 7.13 -4.50
N LYS A 60 5.49 7.65 -4.88
CA LYS A 60 5.88 9.03 -4.55
C LYS A 60 4.91 10.07 -5.13
N SER A 61 4.37 9.82 -6.32
CA SER A 61 3.44 10.72 -7.00
C SER A 61 1.96 10.45 -6.67
N TYR A 62 1.66 9.36 -5.96
CA TYR A 62 0.31 8.95 -5.64
C TYR A 62 -0.45 9.98 -4.78
N GLN A 63 -1.70 10.23 -5.15
CA GLN A 63 -2.62 11.13 -4.46
C GLN A 63 -3.92 10.39 -4.15
N ALA A 64 -4.56 10.78 -3.04
CA ALA A 64 -5.85 10.23 -2.64
C ALA A 64 -6.89 10.39 -3.75
N ARG A 65 -7.61 9.31 -4.06
CA ARG A 65 -8.67 9.31 -5.07
C ARG A 65 -10.02 9.68 -4.44
N VAL A 66 -10.81 10.44 -5.21
CA VAL A 66 -12.19 10.83 -4.86
C VAL A 66 -13.14 9.74 -5.27
#